data_AF-A0A8J2J7S7-F1
#
_entry.id   AF-A0A8J2J7S7-F1
#
_cell.length_a   1.000
_cell.length_b   1.000
_cell.length_c   1.000
_cell.angle_alpha   90.00
_cell.angle_beta   90.00
_cell.angle_gamma   90.00
#
_symmetry.space_group_name_H-M   'P 1'
#
loop_
_entity.id
_entity.type
_entity.pdbx_description
1 polymer ?
#
loop_
_entity_poly.entity_id
_entity_poly.type
_entity_poly.pdbx_seq_one_letter_code
_entity_poly.pdbx_strand_id
1 'polypeptide(L)' 'KSNRMNIGFVYEAEHVRECIQKGLIESPEMPAKESVMVYEICDEIRRQLGVRFPQDEN' A
#
# COMPACT_ATOMS: atom_id res chain seq x y z
N LYS A 1 30.16 -14.35 5.31
CA LYS A 1 28.70 -14.30 5.07
C LYS A 1 28.30 -12.83 5.03
N SER A 2 27.96 -12.29 3.86
CA SER A 2 27.61 -10.87 3.70
C SER A 2 26.22 -10.63 4.29
N ASN A 3 26.15 -10.05 5.49
CA ASN A 3 24.91 -9.61 6.10
C ASN A 3 24.47 -8.28 5.46
N ARG A 4 23.84 -8.34 4.29
CA ARG A 4 23.11 -7.18 3.75
C ARG A 4 21.78 -7.09 4.51
N MET A 5 21.78 -6.48 5.69
CA MET A 5 20.53 -6.03 6.29
C MET A 5 19.96 -4.94 5.39
N ASN A 6 18.98 -5.30 4.57
CA ASN A 6 18.24 -4.39 3.72
C ASN A 6 17.35 -3.52 4.62
N ILE A 7 17.64 -2.22 4.64
CA ILE A 7 16.96 -1.20 5.46
C ILE A 7 15.65 -0.70 4.82
N GLY A 8 15.24 -1.24 3.67
CA GLY A 8 14.17 -0.65 2.86
C GLY A 8 12.82 -0.51 3.56
N PHE A 9 12.47 -1.47 4.41
CA PHE A 9 11.14 -1.56 5.02
C PHE A 9 11.12 -1.37 6.54
N VAL A 10 12.24 -0.98 7.16
CA VAL A 10 12.30 -0.89 8.62
C VAL A 10 11.39 0.22 9.16
N TYR A 11 11.28 1.32 8.43
CA TYR A 11 10.49 2.49 8.84
C TYR A 11 8.98 2.21 8.78
N GLU A 12 8.51 1.54 7.72
CA GLU A 12 7.09 1.15 7.62
C GLU A 12 6.71 0.10 8.68
N ALA A 13 7.60 -0.86 8.96
CA ALA A 13 7.36 -1.87 9.98
C ALA A 13 7.27 -1.26 11.38
N GLU A 14 8.15 -0.30 11.69
CA GLU A 14 8.11 0.46 12.95
C GLU A 14 6.85 1.30 13.05
N HIS A 15 6.47 2.02 11.99
CA HIS A 15 5.25 2.84 11.97
C HIS A 15 3.97 2.01 12.18
N VAL A 16 3.88 0.83 11.54
CA VAL A 16 2.76 -0.09 11.75
C VAL A 16 2.71 -0.59 13.18
N ARG A 17 3.87 -0.96 13.77
CA ARG A 17 3.96 -1.35 15.19
C ARG A 17 3.41 -0.25 16.10
N GLU A 18 3.79 1.00 15.87
CA GLU A 18 3.30 2.13 16.65
C GLU A 18 1.78 2.34 16.51
N CYS A 19 1.24 2.26 15.30
CA CYS A 19 -0.19 2.39 15.06
C CYS A 19 -0.98 1.32 15.84
N ILE A 20 -0.52 0.06 15.79
CA ILE A 20 -1.14 -1.06 16.52
C ILE A 20 -1.06 -0.82 18.04
N GLN A 21 0.10 -0.39 18.56
CA GLN A 21 0.25 -0.09 19.99
C GLN A 21 -0.66 1.04 20.47
N LYS A 22 -0.97 2.01 19.59
CA LYS A 22 -1.91 3.10 19.86
C LYS A 22 -3.39 2.70 19.64
N GLY A 23 -3.67 1.46 19.24
CA GLY A 23 -5.03 0.97 18.98
C GLY A 23 -5.67 1.57 17.71
N LEU A 24 -4.85 2.10 16.80
CA LEU A 24 -5.34 2.64 15.53
C LEU A 24 -5.63 1.49 14.56
N ILE A 25 -6.71 1.63 13.79
CA ILE A 25 -7.10 0.68 12.74
C ILE A 25 -6.48 1.02 11.38
N GLU A 26 -5.92 2.21 11.24
CA GLU A 26 -5.24 2.70 10.03
C GLU A 26 -4.11 3.68 10.40
N SER A 27 -3.21 3.92 9.45
CA SER A 27 -2.14 4.90 9.60
C SER A 27 -2.68 6.33 9.40
N PRO A 28 -2.45 7.26 10.34
CA PRO A 28 -2.81 8.67 10.14
C PRO A 28 -2.07 9.33 8.97
N GLU A 29 -0.83 8.90 8.71
CA GLU A 29 0.03 9.40 7.62
C GLU A 29 -0.26 8.71 6.27
N MET A 30 -0.97 7.57 6.30
CA MET A 30 -1.33 6.81 5.10
C MET A 30 -2.73 6.19 5.33
N PRO A 31 -3.80 6.98 5.27
CA PRO A 31 -5.15 6.49 5.50
C PRO A 31 -5.59 5.53 4.39
N ALA A 32 -6.56 4.65 4.68
CA ALA A 32 -7.03 3.68 3.69
C ALA A 32 -7.59 4.35 2.42
N LYS A 33 -8.21 5.53 2.56
CA LYS A 33 -8.73 6.33 1.45
C LYS A 33 -7.65 6.72 0.44
N GLU A 34 -6.43 6.99 0.89
CA GLU A 34 -5.33 7.36 0.00
C GLU A 34 -4.89 6.15 -0.84
N SER A 35 -4.85 4.97 -0.24
CA SER A 35 -4.58 3.72 -0.97
C SER A 35 -5.64 3.45 -2.04
N VAL A 36 -6.92 3.69 -1.74
CA VAL A 36 -8.02 3.59 -2.72
C VAL A 36 -7.83 4.58 -3.86
N MET A 37 -7.50 5.84 -3.57
CA MET A 37 -7.26 6.85 -4.60
C MET A 37 -6.13 6.44 -5.56
N VAL A 38 -5.01 5.96 -5.02
CA VAL A 38 -3.88 5.46 -5.85
C VAL A 38 -4.33 4.27 -6.69
N TYR A 39 -5.09 3.35 -6.10
CA TYR A 39 -5.64 2.20 -6.82
C TYR A 39 -6.55 2.64 -7.98
N GLU A 40 -7.46 3.58 -7.77
CA GLU A 40 -8.37 4.11 -8.81
C GLU A 40 -7.58 4.78 -9.96
N ILE A 41 -6.52 5.52 -9.65
CA ILE A 41 -5.65 6.13 -10.67
C ILE A 41 -4.96 5.05 -11.50
N CYS A 42 -4.36 4.05 -10.85
CA CYS A 42 -3.73 2.93 -11.53
C CYS A 42 -4.73 2.15 -12.38
N ASP A 43 -5.95 1.95 -11.88
CA ASP A 43 -7.02 1.26 -12.58
C ASP A 43 -7.45 2.01 -13.84
N GLU A 44 -7.61 3.32 -13.75
CA GLU A 44 -7.97 4.17 -14.89
C GLU A 44 -6.89 4.16 -15.97
N ILE A 45 -5.61 4.26 -15.59
CA ILE A 45 -4.48 4.13 -16.54
C ILE A 45 -4.56 2.79 -17.27
N ARG A 46 -4.77 1.71 -16.51
CA ARG A 46 -4.87 0.35 -17.05
C ARG A 46 -6.06 0.21 -18.00
N ARG A 47 -7.21 0.80 -17.64
CA ARG A 47 -8.43 0.81 -18.45
C ARG A 47 -8.20 1.50 -19.79
N GLN A 48 -7.56 2.67 -19.78
CA GLN A 48 -7.20 3.45 -20.98
C GLN A 48 -6.25 2.69 -21.91
N LEU A 49 -5.32 1.91 -21.36
CA LEU A 49 -4.38 1.09 -22.15
C LEU A 49 -4.99 -0.22 -22.66
N GLY A 50 -6.25 -0.53 -22.33
CA GLY A 50 -6.90 -1.78 -22.75
C GLY A 50 -6.43 -3.02 -21.98
N VAL A 51 -5.65 -2.85 -20.91
CA VAL A 51 -5.23 -3.96 -20.05
C VAL A 51 -6.42 -4.38 -19.18
N ARG A 52 -6.79 -5.66 -19.20
CA ARG A 52 -7.95 -6.21 -18.48
C ARG A 52 -7.54 -7.38 -17.62
N PHE A 53 -8.14 -7.47 -16.44
CA PHE A 53 -7.99 -8.59 -15.53
C PHE A 53 -9.35 -9.25 -15.29
N PRO A 54 -9.41 -10.56 -14.97
CA PRO A 54 -10.68 -11.24 -14.65
C PRO A 54 -11.48 -10.56 -13.53
N GLN A 55 -10.80 -9.87 -12.62
CA GLN A 55 -11.42 -9.14 -11.50
C GLN A 55 -12.24 -7.92 -11.94
N ASP A 56 -12.09 -7.46 -13.19
CA ASP A 56 -12.84 -6.33 -13.75
C ASP A 56 -14.26 -6.69 -14.17
N GLU A 57 -14.57 -7.99 -14.27
CA GLU A 57 -15.84 -8.52 -14.78
C GLU A 57 -16.87 -8.79 -13.66
N ASN A 58 -16.58 -8.37 -12.42
CA ASN A 58 -17.46 -8.55 -11.26
C ASN A 58 -18.58 -7.49 -11.17
#